data_AF-A0A7C5RT31-F1
#
_entry.id   AF-A0A7C5RT31-F1
#
_cell.length_a   1.000
_cell.length_b   1.000
_cell.length_c   1.000
_cell.angle_alpha   90.00
_cell.angle_beta   90.00
_cell.angle_gamma   90.00
#
_symmetry.space_group_name_H-M   'P 1'
#
loop_
_entity.id
_entity.type
_entity.pdbx_description
1 polymer ?
#
loop_
_entity_poly.entity_id
_entity_poly.type
_entity_poly.pdbx_seq_one_letter_code
_entity_poly.pdbx_strand_id
1 'polypeptide(L)'
;MLKYSHGRIVVEGADVLRPLHRWEHQDRPLHRRDLAPDPLEQFLRWYREAEEAELRYPNAMALATATRDGRPSVRMVLLRGADEQGFV
;
A
#
# COMPACT_ATOMS: atom_id res chain seq x y z
N MET A 1 24.48 -27.86 -17.79
CA MET A 1 25.39 -28.17 -16.67
C MET A 1 25.76 -26.83 -16.01
N LEU A 2 25.24 -26.58 -14.81
CA LEU A 2 25.27 -25.26 -14.15
C LEU A 2 26.64 -25.00 -13.50
N LYS A 3 27.26 -23.87 -13.82
CA LYS A 3 28.35 -23.29 -13.02
C LYS A 3 27.94 -21.87 -12.62
N TYR A 4 27.71 -21.68 -11.33
CA TYR A 4 27.42 -20.40 -10.72
C TYR A 4 28.73 -19.68 -10.41
N SER A 5 28.94 -18.50 -11.00
CA SER A 5 29.93 -17.53 -10.56
C SER A 5 29.38 -16.14 -10.79
N HIS A 6 29.22 -15.40 -9.70
CA HIS A 6 29.14 -13.93 -9.61
C HIS A 6 28.59 -13.17 -10.84
N GLY A 7 27.28 -13.01 -10.87
CA GLY A 7 26.69 -11.68 -11.04
C GLY A 7 26.66 -11.01 -12.42
N ARG A 8 26.76 -11.73 -13.54
CA ARG A 8 26.42 -11.16 -14.86
C ARG A 8 25.69 -12.16 -15.74
N ILE A 9 24.42 -11.86 -16.04
CA ILE A 9 23.75 -12.38 -17.23
C ILE A 9 23.88 -11.28 -18.28
N VAL A 10 24.68 -11.51 -19.31
CA VAL A 10 24.64 -10.70 -20.53
C VAL A 10 23.67 -11.40 -21.46
N VAL A 11 22.53 -10.78 -21.74
CA VAL A 11 21.65 -11.18 -22.84
C VAL A 11 21.75 -10.09 -23.89
N GLU A 12 22.32 -10.44 -25.04
CA GLU A 12 22.28 -9.59 -26.23
C GLU A 12 20.87 -9.57 -26.80
N GLY A 13 20.36 -8.36 -27.04
CA GLY A 13 19.21 -8.13 -27.93
C GLY A 13 17.84 -8.28 -27.28
N ALA A 14 17.10 -7.17 -27.35
CA ALA A 14 15.66 -7.00 -27.08
C ALA A 14 15.24 -6.77 -25.61
N ASP A 15 14.81 -5.53 -25.42
CA ASP A 15 13.99 -4.97 -24.36
C ASP A 15 14.59 -4.80 -22.96
N VAL A 16 14.77 -3.54 -22.61
CA VAL A 16 15.15 -3.03 -21.30
C VAL A 16 14.05 -3.34 -20.29
N LEU A 17 14.06 -4.55 -19.74
CA LEU A 17 13.37 -4.81 -18.47
C LEU A 17 14.07 -3.95 -17.42
N ARG A 18 13.51 -2.74 -17.20
CA ARG A 18 13.80 -1.93 -16.02
C ARG A 18 13.74 -2.88 -14.83
N PRO A 19 14.76 -2.91 -13.95
CA PRO A 19 14.71 -3.77 -12.78
C PRO A 19 13.39 -3.50 -12.06
N LEU A 20 12.59 -4.56 -11.86
CA LEU A 20 11.40 -4.49 -11.02
C LEU A 20 11.85 -3.88 -9.70
N HIS A 21 11.34 -2.69 -9.41
CA HIS A 21 11.75 -1.84 -8.31
C HIS A 21 11.83 -2.71 -7.05
N ARG A 22 13.05 -3.05 -6.63
CA ARG A 22 13.25 -3.70 -5.33
C ARG A 22 12.85 -2.63 -4.33
N TRP A 23 11.70 -2.83 -3.69
CA TRP A 23 11.26 -2.01 -2.57
C TRP A 23 12.29 -2.19 -1.45
N GLU A 24 13.36 -1.40 -1.47
CA GLU A 24 14.16 -1.20 -0.28
C GLU A 24 13.20 -0.52 0.72
N HIS A 25 12.85 -1.24 1.78
CA HIS A 25 12.08 -0.69 2.89
C HIS A 25 12.92 0.40 3.56
N GLN A 26 12.84 1.63 3.04
CA GLN A 26 13.37 2.83 3.69
C GLN A 26 12.40 3.35 4.76
N ASP A 27 11.27 2.67 4.94
CA ASP A 27 10.23 3.07 5.88
C ASP A 27 10.66 2.84 7.32
N ARG A 28 10.25 3.76 8.19
CA ARG A 28 10.39 3.59 9.64
C ARG A 28 9.67 2.31 10.07
N PRO A 29 10.29 1.46 10.91
CA PRO A 29 9.65 0.25 11.39
C PRO A 29 8.40 0.61 12.22
N LEU A 30 7.32 -0.15 11.99
CA LEU A 30 6.08 0.01 12.74
C LEU A 30 6.12 -0.81 14.03
N HIS A 31 6.21 -0.16 15.20
CA HIS A 31 6.13 -0.84 16.49
C HIS A 31 4.78 -0.62 17.17
N ARG A 32 4.21 -1.67 17.77
CA ARG A 32 2.93 -1.59 18.50
C ARG A 32 2.89 -0.51 19.58
N ARG A 33 4.01 -0.29 20.26
CA ARG A 33 4.15 0.74 21.31
C ARG A 33 3.99 2.17 20.80
N ASP A 34 4.14 2.40 19.50
CA ASP A 34 4.05 3.72 18.88
C ASP A 34 2.63 3.98 18.34
N LEU A 35 1.72 3.00 18.43
CA LEU A 35 0.34 3.10 17.94
C LEU A 35 -0.59 3.68 19.00
N ALA A 36 -1.59 4.45 18.57
CA ALA A 36 -2.73 4.79 19.40
C ALA A 36 -3.45 3.51 19.87
N PRO A 37 -3.98 3.47 21.10
CA PRO A 37 -4.79 2.35 21.58
C PRO A 37 -6.07 2.15 20.76
N ASP A 38 -6.66 3.24 20.28
CA ASP A 38 -7.82 3.22 19.40
C ASP A 38 -7.38 3.12 17.92
N PRO A 39 -7.80 2.08 17.18
CA PRO A 39 -7.47 1.94 15.77
C PRO A 39 -8.05 3.04 14.87
N LEU A 40 -9.22 3.61 15.18
CA LEU A 40 -9.79 4.72 14.41
C LEU A 40 -8.97 6.00 14.63
N GLU A 41 -8.55 6.26 15.87
CA GLU A 41 -7.63 7.36 16.15
C GLU A 41 -6.31 7.17 15.39
N GLN A 42 -5.76 5.95 15.37
CA GLN A 42 -4.54 5.66 14.62
C GLN A 42 -4.71 5.89 13.11
N PHE A 43 -5.86 5.48 12.54
CA PHE A 43 -6.18 5.76 11.14
C PHE A 43 -6.21 7.27 10.88
N LEU A 44 -6.90 8.05 11.72
CA LEU A 44 -7.01 9.50 11.56
C LEU A 44 -5.66 10.22 11.67
N ARG A 45 -4.72 9.69 12.46
CA ARG A 45 -3.33 10.19 12.50
C ARG A 45 -2.64 9.98 11.15
N TRP A 46 -2.62 8.75 10.63
CA TRP A 46 -2.00 8.46 9.33
C TRP A 46 -2.67 9.16 8.15
N TYR A 47 -4.00 9.27 8.19
CA TYR A 47 -4.75 9.94 7.14
C TYR A 47 -4.37 11.43 7.06
N ARG A 48 -4.25 12.12 8.21
CA ARG A 48 -3.73 13.49 8.27
C ARG A 48 -2.28 13.59 7.82
N GLU A 49 -1.40 12.67 8.26
CA GLU A 49 -0.01 12.64 7.80
C GLU A 49 0.09 12.51 6.27
N ALA A 50 -0.78 11.71 5.65
CA ALA A 50 -0.85 11.56 4.19
C ALA A 50 -1.35 12.83 3.48
N GLU A 51 -2.33 13.54 4.08
CA GLU A 51 -2.80 14.84 3.59
C GLU A 51 -1.72 15.91 3.71
N GLU A 52 -1.03 15.99 4.85
CA GLU A 52 0.07 16.92 5.12
C GLU A 52 1.29 16.66 4.23
N ALA A 53 1.55 15.39 3.89
CA ALA A 53 2.58 15.00 2.94
C ALA A 53 2.18 15.22 1.46
N GLU A 54 1.00 15.80 1.22
CA GLU A 54 0.44 16.07 -0.12
C GLU A 54 0.43 14.84 -1.02
N LEU A 55 0.19 13.65 -0.43
CA LEU A 55 0.11 12.43 -1.22
C LEU A 55 -1.03 12.52 -2.21
N ARG A 56 -0.85 11.93 -3.39
CA ARG A 56 -1.88 11.96 -4.43
C ARG A 56 -3.04 11.05 -4.04
N TYR A 57 -4.23 11.64 -3.90
CA TYR A 57 -5.48 10.95 -3.56
C TYR A 57 -5.42 10.16 -2.24
N PRO A 58 -5.11 10.79 -1.09
CA PRO A 58 -5.01 10.09 0.19
C PRO A 58 -6.38 9.52 0.64
N ASN A 59 -7.47 10.07 0.10
CA ASN A 59 -8.83 9.63 0.32
C ASN A 59 -9.33 8.53 -0.63
N ALA A 60 -8.53 8.09 -1.60
CA ALA A 60 -8.93 7.02 -2.49
C ALA A 60 -8.84 5.65 -1.79
N MET A 61 -9.94 4.91 -1.77
CA MET A 61 -10.05 3.61 -1.10
C MET A 61 -10.53 2.53 -2.07
N ALA A 62 -9.99 1.32 -1.94
CA ALA A 62 -10.49 0.13 -2.66
C ALA A 62 -11.56 -0.56 -1.81
N LEU A 63 -12.83 -0.36 -2.14
CA LEU A 63 -13.95 -0.94 -1.40
C LEU A 63 -14.34 -2.30 -1.98
N ALA A 64 -14.20 -3.34 -1.16
CA ALA A 64 -14.69 -4.69 -1.46
C ALA A 64 -16.10 -4.90 -0.90
N THR A 65 -17.00 -5.43 -1.71
CA THR A 65 -18.34 -5.85 -1.29
C THR A 65 -18.64 -7.23 -1.85
N ALA A 66 -19.44 -8.04 -1.14
CA ALA A 66 -19.88 -9.33 -1.62
C ALA A 66 -21.41 -9.43 -1.56
N THR A 67 -21.99 -10.11 -2.55
CA THR A 67 -23.38 -10.54 -2.55
C THR A 67 -23.56 -11.75 -1.61
N ARG A 68 -24.80 -12.19 -1.37
CA ARG A 68 -25.11 -13.27 -0.42
C ARG A 68 -24.46 -14.62 -0.76
N ASP A 69 -24.13 -14.83 -2.03
CA ASP A 69 -23.41 -16.00 -2.55
C ASP A 69 -21.89 -15.91 -2.34
N GLY A 70 -21.38 -14.87 -1.67
CA GLY A 70 -19.99 -14.76 -1.25
C GLY A 70 -19.02 -14.42 -2.40
N ARG A 71 -19.52 -13.84 -3.50
CA ARG A 71 -18.69 -13.40 -4.63
C ARG A 71 -18.27 -11.93 -4.45
N PRO A 72 -16.99 -11.64 -4.11
CA PRO A 72 -16.55 -10.29 -3.90
C PRO A 72 -16.34 -9.55 -5.23
N SER A 73 -16.63 -8.25 -5.21
CA SER A 73 -16.21 -7.29 -6.23
C SER A 73 -15.56 -6.08 -5.55
N VAL A 74 -14.62 -5.43 -6.24
CA VAL A 74 -13.84 -4.29 -5.71
C VAL A 74 -13.96 -3.11 -6.67
N ARG A 75 -14.12 -1.90 -6.13
CA ARG A 75 -14.00 -0.65 -6.90
C ARG A 75 -13.31 0.45 -6.10
N MET A 76 -12.77 1.44 -6.81
CA MET A 76 -12.26 2.66 -6.19
C MET A 76 -13.42 3.56 -5.77
N VAL A 77 -13.35 4.09 -4.55
CA VAL A 77 -14.26 5.10 -4.00
C VAL A 77 -13.45 6.22 -3.35
N LEU A 78 -14.09 7.34 -3.06
CA LEU A 78 -13.49 8.44 -2.30
C LEU A 78 -14.07 8.43 -0.89
N LEU A 79 -13.20 8.32 0.10
CA LEU A 79 -13.53 8.60 1.50
C LEU A 79 -13.89 10.08 1.62
N ARG A 80 -15.07 10.36 2.17
CA ARG A 80 -15.59 11.70 2.42
C ARG A 80 -15.44 12.13 3.87
N GLY A 81 -15.45 11.18 4.80
CA GLY A 81 -15.24 11.43 6.21
C GLY A 81 -14.82 10.19 6.97
N ALA A 82 -14.09 10.40 8.06
CA ALA A 82 -13.82 9.37 9.06
C ALA A 82 -13.89 10.00 10.45
N ASP A 83 -14.58 9.33 11.37
CA ASP A 83 -14.74 9.74 12.76
C ASP A 83 -14.85 8.52 13.68
N GLU A 84 -15.18 8.74 14.95
CA GLU A 84 -15.31 7.70 15.98
C GLU A 84 -16.39 6.65 15.64
N GLN A 85 -17.33 6.95 14.73
CA GLN A 85 -18.38 6.03 14.28
C GLN A 85 -17.96 5.22 13.04
N GLY A 86 -16.86 5.59 12.39
CA GLY A 86 -16.28 4.84 11.27
C GLY A 86 -16.00 5.70 10.04
N PHE A 87 -16.35 5.19 8.86
CA PHE A 87 -15.96 5.73 7.56
C PHE A 87 -17.19 6.03 6.70
N VAL A 88 -17.18 7.17 6.01
CA VAL A 88 -18.21 7.63 5.06
C VAL A 88 -17.60 7.96 3.71
#